data_AF-A0A7S4R8R7-F1
#
_entry.id   AF-A0A7S4R8R7-F1
#
_cell.length_a   1.000
_cell.length_b   1.000
_cell.length_c   1.000
_cell.angle_alpha   90.00
_cell.angle_beta   90.00
_cell.angle_gamma   90.00
#
_symmetry.space_group_name_H-M   'P 1'
#
loop_
_entity.id
_entity.type
_entity.pdbx_description
1 polymer ?
#
loop_
_entity_poly.entity_id
_entity_poly.type
_entity_poly.pdbx_seq_one_letter_code
_entity_poly.pdbx_strand_id
1 'polypeptide(L)'
;AKEEEEDEEEEEEVGLDPTALEAAQSGVLFGLIEPVDTIPSAMGEAFQNTLQGKQQDQLEWLLKEVQGVTQESVQAALRSHVLPLFTGSCGRTVSMVCPSQKRPQLEAGLAELEPPLKVAHFEVDAFVKTLAPADGFAGLRAQVLNAAG
;
A
#
# COMPACT_ATOMS: atom_id res chain seq x y z
N ALA A 1 32.69 -30.45 31.74
CA ALA A 1 31.33 -29.91 31.86
C ALA A 1 31.16 -28.99 30.68
N LYS A 2 30.33 -29.40 29.73
CA LYS A 2 29.97 -28.62 28.54
C LYS A 2 28.57 -28.12 28.87
N GLU A 3 28.45 -26.85 29.17
CA GLU A 3 27.15 -26.20 29.37
C GLU A 3 26.52 -26.08 27.98
N GLU A 4 25.45 -26.84 27.77
CA GLU A 4 24.58 -26.72 26.61
C GLU A 4 23.64 -25.55 26.93
N GLU A 5 23.89 -24.42 26.27
CA GLU A 5 22.92 -23.33 26.19
C GLU A 5 21.78 -23.85 25.28
N GLU A 6 20.65 -24.16 25.90
CA GLU A 6 19.40 -24.44 25.21
C GLU A 6 18.88 -23.11 24.66
N ASP A 7 19.12 -22.87 23.37
CA ASP A 7 18.43 -21.83 22.61
C ASP A 7 16.95 -22.22 22.54
N GLU A 8 16.13 -21.64 23.43
CA GLU A 8 14.68 -21.67 23.32
C GLU A 8 14.29 -20.89 22.06
N GLU A 9 14.03 -21.60 20.96
CA GLU A 9 13.37 -21.06 19.78
C GLU A 9 11.97 -20.59 20.20
N GLU A 10 11.82 -19.28 20.47
CA GLU A 10 10.51 -18.64 20.57
C GLU A 10 9.79 -18.89 19.24
N GLU A 11 8.80 -19.79 19.25
CA GLU A 11 7.85 -19.94 18.15
C GLU A 11 7.15 -18.58 17.98
N GLU A 12 7.66 -17.73 17.09
CA GLU A 12 7.01 -16.48 16.71
C GLU A 12 5.57 -16.82 16.32
N GLU A 13 4.61 -16.40 17.13
CA GLU A 13 3.20 -16.63 16.88
C GLU A 13 2.88 -15.94 15.54
N VAL A 14 2.78 -16.72 14.46
CA VAL A 14 2.50 -16.24 13.10
C VAL A 14 1.03 -15.80 13.05
N GLY A 15 0.75 -14.64 13.64
CA GLY A 15 -0.57 -14.07 13.81
C GLY A 15 -0.50 -12.54 13.74
N LEU A 16 -1.57 -11.92 13.21
CA LEU A 16 -1.73 -10.47 13.34
C LEU A 16 -2.05 -10.17 14.80
N ASP A 17 -1.24 -9.33 15.47
CA ASP A 17 -1.55 -8.82 16.80
C ASP A 17 -2.97 -8.20 16.81
N PRO A 18 -3.88 -8.67 17.68
CA PRO A 18 -5.25 -8.16 17.74
C PRO A 18 -5.28 -6.65 18.01
N THR A 19 -4.33 -6.14 18.78
CA THR A 19 -4.19 -4.71 19.09
C THR A 19 -3.85 -3.91 17.83
N ALA A 20 -3.01 -4.46 16.95
CA ALA A 20 -2.68 -3.86 15.66
C ALA A 20 -3.90 -3.80 14.72
N LEU A 21 -4.78 -4.81 14.75
CA LEU A 21 -6.01 -4.81 13.95
C LEU A 21 -6.97 -3.70 14.41
N GLU A 22 -7.21 -3.59 15.72
CA GLU A 22 -8.08 -2.55 16.28
C GLU A 22 -7.52 -1.14 16.03
N ALA A 23 -6.20 -0.96 16.15
CA ALA A 23 -5.53 0.29 15.85
C ALA A 23 -5.68 0.66 14.36
N ALA A 24 -5.48 -0.30 13.46
CA ALA A 24 -5.65 -0.08 12.03
C ALA A 24 -7.10 0.28 11.67
N GLN A 25 -8.08 -0.44 12.24
CA GLN A 25 -9.51 -0.13 12.05
C GLN A 25 -9.84 1.28 12.54
N SER A 26 -9.33 1.67 13.72
CA SER A 26 -9.54 3.01 14.28
C SER A 26 -8.97 4.10 13.38
N GLY A 27 -7.79 3.89 12.79
CA GLY A 27 -7.18 4.82 11.85
C GLY A 27 -8.02 5.01 10.58
N VAL A 28 -8.53 3.90 10.01
CA VAL A 28 -9.42 3.96 8.84
C VAL A 28 -10.75 4.64 9.18
N LEU A 29 -11.35 4.31 10.33
CA LEU A 29 -12.59 4.94 10.79
C LEU A 29 -12.43 6.45 10.96
N PHE A 30 -11.33 6.89 11.58
CA PHE A 30 -11.04 8.32 11.72
C PHE A 30 -10.97 9.01 10.36
N GLY A 31 -10.26 8.43 9.39
CA GLY A 31 -10.16 8.98 8.03
C GLY A 31 -11.49 9.01 7.27
N LEU A 32 -12.44 8.12 7.59
CA LEU A 32 -13.79 8.14 7.01
C LEU A 32 -14.69 9.21 7.65
N ILE A 33 -14.49 9.52 8.93
CA ILE A 33 -15.32 10.46 9.69
C ILE A 33 -14.83 11.90 9.55
N GLU A 34 -13.51 12.11 9.47
CA GLU A 34 -12.88 13.43 9.34
C GLU A 34 -13.51 14.34 8.26
N PRO A 35 -13.78 13.89 7.02
CA PRO A 35 -14.37 14.75 5.99
C PRO A 35 -15.85 15.06 6.19
N VAL A 36 -16.53 14.44 7.17
CA VAL A 36 -17.98 14.59 7.42
C VAL A 36 -18.30 15.03 8.85
N ASP A 37 -17.30 15.60 9.54
CA ASP A 37 -17.38 16.05 10.93
C ASP A 37 -18.46 17.14 11.18
N THR A 38 -18.82 17.88 10.14
CA THR A 38 -19.85 18.92 10.16
C THR A 38 -20.88 18.71 9.06
N ILE A 39 -22.10 19.24 9.27
CA ILE A 39 -23.21 19.16 8.31
C ILE A 39 -22.80 19.71 6.92
N PRO A 40 -22.16 20.89 6.79
CA PRO A 40 -21.73 21.39 5.49
C PRO A 40 -20.73 20.48 4.78
N SER A 41 -19.76 19.91 5.51
CA SER A 41 -18.77 18.99 4.93
C SER A 41 -19.44 17.70 4.46
N ALA A 42 -20.34 17.12 5.27
CA ALA A 42 -21.12 15.94 4.91
C ALA A 42 -21.99 16.14 3.65
N MET A 43 -22.62 17.32 3.51
CA MET A 43 -23.36 17.67 2.30
C MET A 43 -22.44 17.80 1.07
N GLY A 44 -21.27 18.42 1.24
CA GLY A 44 -20.27 18.55 0.19
C GLY A 44 -19.78 17.18 -0.30
N GLU A 45 -19.51 16.27 0.61
CA GLU A 45 -19.07 14.91 0.32
C GLU A 45 -20.17 14.08 -0.37
N ALA A 46 -21.43 14.18 0.08
CA ALA A 46 -22.57 13.52 -0.58
C ALA A 46 -22.79 14.04 -2.01
N PHE A 47 -22.60 15.35 -2.23
CA PHE A 47 -22.65 15.94 -3.56
C PHE A 47 -21.50 15.44 -4.44
N GLN A 48 -20.27 15.39 -3.90
CA GLN A 48 -19.10 14.88 -4.59
C GLN A 48 -19.26 13.40 -4.98
N ASN A 49 -19.81 12.57 -4.08
CA ASN A 49 -20.14 11.18 -4.37
C ASN A 49 -21.14 11.06 -5.51
N THR A 50 -22.17 11.91 -5.53
CA THR A 50 -23.15 11.97 -6.62
C THR A 50 -22.48 12.34 -7.96
N LEU A 51 -21.58 13.34 -7.97
CA LEU A 51 -20.82 13.72 -9.16
C LEU A 51 -19.92 12.59 -9.70
N GLN A 52 -19.41 11.75 -8.80
CA GLN A 52 -18.61 10.58 -9.14
C GLN A 52 -19.45 9.33 -9.47
N GLY A 53 -20.78 9.43 -9.47
CA GLY A 53 -21.69 8.30 -9.73
C GLY A 53 -21.73 7.27 -8.59
N LYS A 54 -21.30 7.64 -7.38
CA LYS A 54 -21.36 6.83 -6.17
C LYS A 54 -22.66 7.08 -5.41
N GLN A 55 -22.99 6.18 -4.48
CA GLN A 55 -24.12 6.36 -3.57
C GLN A 55 -23.87 7.53 -2.60
N GLN A 56 -24.93 8.21 -2.17
CA GLN A 56 -24.80 9.37 -1.26
C GLN A 56 -24.32 8.95 0.13
N ASP A 57 -24.71 7.76 0.56
CA ASP A 57 -24.38 7.12 1.84
C ASP A 57 -23.14 6.20 1.74
N GLN A 58 -22.31 6.37 0.70
CA GLN A 58 -21.12 5.56 0.46
C GLN A 58 -20.20 5.46 1.68
N LEU A 59 -20.01 6.55 2.42
CA LEU A 59 -19.16 6.58 3.62
C LEU A 59 -19.79 5.82 4.79
N GLU A 60 -21.12 5.88 4.94
CA GLU A 60 -21.82 5.11 5.98
C GLU A 60 -21.74 3.61 5.69
N TRP A 61 -21.88 3.22 4.42
CA TRP A 61 -21.68 1.84 3.99
C TRP A 61 -20.23 1.39 4.26
N LEU A 62 -19.23 2.16 3.84
CA LEU A 62 -17.81 1.86 4.10
C LEU A 62 -17.51 1.69 5.60
N LEU A 63 -18.10 2.55 6.44
CA LEU A 63 -17.92 2.49 7.89
C LEU A 63 -18.43 1.17 8.49
N LYS A 64 -19.59 0.69 8.02
CA LYS A 64 -20.15 -0.61 8.41
C LYS A 64 -19.26 -1.77 7.95
N GLU A 65 -18.75 -1.72 6.73
CA GLU A 65 -17.85 -2.76 6.21
C GLU A 65 -16.55 -2.83 7.01
N VAL A 66 -15.92 -1.68 7.30
CA VAL A 66 -14.66 -1.62 8.07
C VAL A 66 -14.83 -2.19 9.48
N GLN A 67 -15.96 -1.90 10.14
CA GLN A 67 -16.29 -2.47 11.45
C GLN A 67 -16.51 -3.99 11.42
N GLY A 68 -16.90 -4.53 10.26
CA GLY A 68 -17.10 -5.97 10.07
C GLY A 68 -15.84 -6.75 9.70
N VAL A 69 -14.69 -6.08 9.49
CA VAL A 69 -13.45 -6.74 9.07
C VAL A 69 -12.89 -7.61 10.19
N THR A 70 -12.65 -8.89 9.89
CA THR A 70 -12.00 -9.84 10.80
C THR A 70 -10.52 -10.04 10.48
N GLN A 71 -9.77 -10.63 11.41
CA GLN A 71 -8.37 -10.98 11.21
C GLN A 71 -8.18 -11.92 10.01
N GLU A 72 -9.05 -12.91 9.85
CA GLU A 72 -9.01 -13.84 8.72
C GLU A 72 -9.26 -13.13 7.39
N SER A 73 -10.14 -12.13 7.39
CA SER A 73 -10.43 -11.31 6.21
C SER A 73 -9.19 -10.52 5.78
N VAL A 74 -8.45 -9.95 6.74
CA VAL A 74 -7.18 -9.26 6.48
C VAL A 74 -6.12 -10.23 5.98
N GLN A 75 -5.95 -11.39 6.61
CA GLN A 75 -5.00 -12.41 6.16
C GLN A 75 -5.31 -12.90 4.74
N ALA A 76 -6.59 -13.15 4.44
CA ALA A 76 -7.04 -13.53 3.10
C ALA A 76 -6.74 -12.42 2.08
N ALA A 77 -6.99 -11.16 2.43
CA ALA A 77 -6.67 -10.02 1.58
C ALA A 77 -5.16 -9.88 1.33
N LEU A 78 -4.31 -10.02 2.37
CA LEU A 78 -2.86 -10.00 2.22
C LEU A 78 -2.37 -11.11 1.29
N ARG A 79 -2.89 -12.34 1.46
CA ARG A 79 -2.55 -13.48 0.61
C ARG A 79 -3.00 -13.29 -0.84
N SER A 80 -4.15 -12.67 -1.06
CA SER A 80 -4.76 -12.45 -2.38
C SER A 80 -4.15 -11.26 -3.14
N HIS A 81 -3.80 -10.18 -2.43
CA HIS A 81 -3.48 -8.89 -3.06
C HIS A 81 -2.05 -8.41 -2.81
N VAL A 82 -1.44 -8.77 -1.68
CA VAL A 82 -0.11 -8.25 -1.29
C VAL A 82 0.99 -9.28 -1.55
N LEU A 83 0.84 -10.51 -1.07
CA LEU A 83 1.85 -11.57 -1.27
C LEU A 83 2.17 -11.86 -2.76
N PRO A 84 1.21 -11.79 -3.70
CA PRO A 84 1.49 -11.91 -5.14
C PRO A 84 2.54 -10.93 -5.67
N LEU A 85 2.66 -9.74 -5.05
CA LEU A 85 3.67 -8.74 -5.41
C LEU A 85 5.09 -9.20 -5.06
N PHE A 86 5.23 -10.10 -4.08
CA PHE A 86 6.52 -10.61 -3.60
C PHE A 86 6.86 -12.01 -4.13
N THR A 87 5.87 -12.76 -4.59
CA THR A 87 6.05 -14.11 -5.15
C THR A 87 6.24 -14.13 -6.67
N GLY A 88 6.05 -13.00 -7.35
CA GLY A 88 6.28 -12.87 -8.80
C GLY A 88 5.17 -13.42 -9.69
N SER A 89 4.00 -13.68 -9.13
CA SER A 89 2.81 -14.10 -9.88
C SER A 89 2.15 -12.97 -10.69
N CYS A 90 2.58 -11.72 -10.46
CA CYS A 90 2.17 -10.55 -11.23
C CYS A 90 3.40 -9.69 -11.61
N GLY A 91 3.24 -8.74 -12.54
CA GLY A 91 4.32 -7.86 -12.97
C GLY A 91 4.98 -7.12 -11.81
N ARG A 92 6.26 -7.42 -11.53
CA ARG A 92 7.04 -6.87 -10.42
C ARG A 92 7.88 -5.69 -10.89
N THR A 93 7.32 -4.48 -10.81
CA THR A 93 8.06 -3.26 -11.15
C THR A 93 7.94 -2.23 -10.03
N VAL A 94 9.08 -1.68 -9.60
CA VAL A 94 9.17 -0.59 -8.63
C VAL A 94 9.73 0.65 -9.32
N SER A 95 9.07 1.77 -9.09
CA SER A 95 9.59 3.09 -9.43
C SER A 95 10.18 3.73 -8.18
N MET A 96 11.41 4.24 -8.25
CA MET A 96 12.02 4.95 -7.13
C MET A 96 12.66 6.27 -7.55
N VAL A 97 12.58 7.24 -6.64
CA VAL A 97 13.32 8.50 -6.71
C VAL A 97 14.32 8.49 -5.54
N CYS A 98 15.60 8.48 -5.87
CA CYS A 98 16.66 8.45 -4.85
C CYS A 98 17.88 9.25 -5.32
N PRO A 99 18.69 9.79 -4.38
CA PRO A 99 19.95 10.42 -4.71
C PRO A 99 20.87 9.44 -5.45
N SER A 100 21.55 9.91 -6.50
CA SER A 100 22.36 9.07 -7.40
C SER A 100 23.43 8.25 -6.66
N GLN A 101 23.90 8.74 -5.51
CA GLN A 101 24.88 8.05 -4.65
C GLN A 101 24.33 6.79 -3.97
N LYS A 102 23.04 6.75 -3.64
CA LYS A 102 22.38 5.61 -2.95
C LYS A 102 21.73 4.62 -3.91
N ARG A 103 21.61 4.99 -5.18
CA ARG A 103 21.00 4.17 -6.22
C ARG A 103 21.63 2.77 -6.34
N PRO A 104 22.97 2.60 -6.43
CA PRO A 104 23.56 1.27 -6.62
C PRO A 104 23.27 0.33 -5.44
N GLN A 105 23.23 0.88 -4.21
CA GLN A 105 22.92 0.10 -3.01
C GLN A 105 21.47 -0.38 -3.00
N LEU A 106 20.53 0.48 -3.43
CA LEU A 106 19.12 0.12 -3.54
C LEU A 106 18.84 -0.87 -4.66
N GLU A 107 19.48 -0.70 -5.82
CA GLU A 107 19.39 -1.64 -6.94
C GLU A 107 19.96 -3.01 -6.55
N ALA A 108 21.07 -3.05 -5.81
CA ALA A 108 21.64 -4.29 -5.29
C ALA A 108 20.68 -5.00 -4.32
N GLY A 109 20.15 -4.30 -3.32
CA GLY A 109 19.22 -4.91 -2.34
C GLY A 109 17.91 -5.38 -2.96
N LEU A 110 17.40 -4.70 -4.00
CA LEU A 110 16.20 -5.14 -4.71
C LEU A 110 16.45 -6.32 -5.67
N ALA A 111 17.70 -6.48 -6.13
CA ALA A 111 18.11 -7.61 -6.96
C ALA A 111 18.28 -8.90 -6.14
N GLU A 112 18.51 -8.80 -4.82
CA GLU A 112 18.58 -9.95 -3.89
C GLU A 112 17.23 -10.61 -3.63
N LEU A 113 16.12 -9.96 -4.00
CA LEU A 113 14.78 -10.51 -3.84
C LEU A 113 14.49 -11.56 -4.92
N GLU A 114 13.93 -12.70 -4.52
CA GLU A 114 13.49 -13.74 -5.46
C GLU A 114 11.97 -13.71 -5.66
N PRO A 115 11.47 -13.65 -6.91
CA PRO A 115 12.15 -13.24 -8.14
C PRO A 115 12.53 -11.73 -8.17
N PRO A 116 13.54 -11.31 -8.95
CA PRO A 116 14.05 -9.93 -8.91
C PRO A 116 13.01 -8.90 -9.35
N LEU A 117 12.97 -7.78 -8.62
CA LEU A 117 12.14 -6.63 -8.98
C LEU A 117 12.77 -5.86 -10.14
N LYS A 118 11.96 -5.50 -11.14
CA LYS A 118 12.39 -4.55 -12.17
C LYS A 118 12.36 -3.15 -11.60
N VAL A 119 13.47 -2.43 -11.72
CA VAL A 119 13.62 -1.09 -11.15
C VAL A 119 13.59 -0.04 -12.24
N ALA A 120 12.65 0.90 -12.13
CA ALA A 120 12.62 2.14 -12.91
C ALA A 120 13.08 3.29 -12.01
N HIS A 121 14.20 3.92 -12.36
CA HIS A 121 14.72 5.08 -11.63
C HIS A 121 14.28 6.38 -12.30
N PHE A 122 13.90 7.36 -11.48
CA PHE A 122 13.56 8.70 -11.92
C PHE A 122 14.45 9.74 -11.22
N GLU A 123 15.04 10.63 -12.01
CA GLU A 123 15.59 11.88 -11.49
C GLU A 123 14.44 12.78 -11.00
N VAL A 124 14.70 13.55 -9.94
CA VAL A 124 13.67 14.38 -9.26
C VAL A 124 12.97 15.32 -10.25
N ASP A 125 13.74 16.01 -11.08
CA ASP A 125 13.19 16.97 -12.06
C ASP A 125 12.38 16.29 -13.16
N ALA A 126 12.77 15.08 -13.55
CA ALA A 126 12.03 14.28 -14.52
C ALA A 126 10.72 13.78 -13.90
N PHE A 127 10.76 13.29 -12.66
CA PHE A 127 9.58 12.80 -11.95
C PHE A 127 8.52 13.89 -11.75
N VAL A 128 8.93 15.09 -11.33
CA VAL A 128 8.02 16.22 -11.14
C VAL A 128 7.34 16.62 -12.47
N LYS A 129 8.07 16.56 -13.59
CA LYS A 129 7.49 16.81 -14.92
C LYS A 129 6.50 15.72 -15.32
N THR A 130 6.80 14.46 -15.06
CA THR A 130 5.91 13.33 -15.41
C THR A 130 4.63 13.32 -14.57
N LEU A 131 4.66 13.87 -13.35
CA LEU A 131 3.49 14.04 -12.49
C LEU A 131 2.68 15.31 -12.80
N ALA A 132 3.08 16.10 -13.80
CA ALA A 132 2.35 17.30 -14.16
C ALA A 132 0.90 16.96 -14.61
N PRO A 133 -0.07 17.88 -14.41
CA PRO A 133 -1.49 17.63 -14.65
C PRO A 133 -1.85 17.19 -16.08
N ALA A 134 -0.98 17.45 -17.05
CA ALA A 134 -1.20 17.15 -18.46
C ALA A 134 -1.14 15.64 -18.78
N ASP A 135 -0.23 14.90 -18.14
CA ASP A 135 0.02 13.47 -18.42
C ASP A 135 -0.28 12.55 -17.23
N GLY A 136 -0.22 13.10 -16.00
CA GLY A 136 -0.56 12.40 -14.75
C GLY A 136 0.11 11.03 -14.56
N PHE A 137 -0.57 10.14 -13.84
CA PHE A 137 -0.05 8.78 -13.58
C PHE A 137 0.03 7.89 -14.82
N ALA A 138 -0.59 8.27 -15.94
CA ALA A 138 -0.52 7.50 -17.18
C ALA A 138 0.87 7.58 -17.81
N GLY A 139 1.49 8.77 -17.82
CA GLY A 139 2.87 8.96 -18.27
C GLY A 139 3.87 8.19 -17.43
N LEU A 140 3.68 8.19 -16.10
CA LEU A 140 4.50 7.41 -15.18
C LEU A 140 4.38 5.90 -15.46
N ARG A 141 3.15 5.38 -15.60
CA ARG A 141 2.92 3.97 -15.92
C ARG A 141 3.55 3.56 -17.25
N ALA A 142 3.43 4.39 -18.28
CA ALA A 142 4.04 4.10 -19.59
C ALA A 142 5.56 4.03 -19.49
N GLN A 143 6.20 4.94 -18.77
CA GLN A 143 7.66 4.91 -18.58
C GLN A 143 8.11 3.71 -17.76
N VAL A 144 7.38 3.36 -16.69
CA VAL A 144 7.67 2.19 -15.86
C VAL A 144 7.51 0.89 -16.67
N LEU A 145 6.48 0.78 -17.52
CA LEU A 145 6.27 -0.36 -18.41
C LEU A 145 7.36 -0.46 -19.49
N ASN A 146 7.79 0.67 -20.06
CA ASN A 146 8.86 0.71 -21.05
C ASN A 146 10.23 0.39 -20.45
N ALA A 147 10.49 0.82 -19.20
CA ALA A 147 11.72 0.47 -18.47
C ALA A 147 11.72 -1.00 -18.01
N ALA A 148 10.55 -1.66 -17.99
CA ALA A 148 10.38 -3.05 -17.61
C ALA A 148 10.36 -4.04 -18.80
N GLY A 149 10.37 -3.57 -20.06
CA GLY A 149 10.44 -4.38 -21.27
C GLY A 149 11.86 -4.57 -21.77
#